data_AF-A0A2G5BIQ1-F1
#
_entry.id   AF-A0A2G5BIQ1-F1
#
_cell.length_a   1.000
_cell.length_b   1.000
_cell.length_c   1.000
_cell.angle_alpha   90.00
_cell.angle_beta   90.00
_cell.angle_gamma   90.00
#
_symmetry.space_group_name_H-M   'P 1'
#
loop_
_entity.id
_entity.type
_entity.pdbx_description
1 polymer ?
#
loop_
_entity_poly.entity_id
_entity_poly.type
_entity_poly.pdbx_seq_one_letter_code
_entity_poly.pdbx_strand_id
1 'polypeptide(L)' 'MKTFSFIATICAVAVVAVSASPVQSDFEKCVAENGGEHFKFQGEGNCHGAPCQCLHDGGVTCTC' A
#
# COMPACT_ATOMS: atom_id res chain seq x y z
N MET A 1 38.57 -13.71 -35.79
CA MET A 1 37.50 -12.91 -35.18
C MET A 1 37.19 -13.56 -33.82
N LYS A 2 37.90 -13.15 -32.77
CA LYS A 2 37.40 -12.34 -31.63
C LYS A 2 36.40 -13.09 -30.71
N THR A 3 36.97 -13.56 -29.58
CA THR A 3 36.43 -13.59 -28.20
C THR A 3 35.24 -14.49 -27.85
N PHE A 4 35.54 -15.60 -27.15
CA PHE A 4 34.79 -16.05 -25.99
C PHE A 4 34.66 -14.89 -24.99
N SER A 5 33.44 -14.53 -24.54
CA SER A 5 33.25 -13.83 -23.26
C SER A 5 31.80 -13.45 -22.93
N PHE A 6 31.38 -13.87 -21.73
CA PHE A 6 30.45 -13.24 -20.79
C PHE A 6 28.96 -13.07 -21.14
N ILE A 7 28.12 -13.94 -20.56
CA ILE A 7 27.00 -13.57 -19.67
C ILE A 7 26.92 -14.71 -18.63
N ALA A 8 27.72 -14.76 -17.57
CA ALA A 8 27.61 -13.95 -16.35
C ALA A 8 26.18 -13.93 -15.80
N THR A 9 25.94 -14.78 -14.79
CA THR A 9 25.18 -14.39 -13.59
C THR A 9 23.67 -14.27 -13.87
N ILE A 10 22.73 -14.70 -13.03
CA ILE A 10 22.49 -14.28 -11.66
C ILE A 10 21.56 -15.32 -11.02
N CYS A 11 21.89 -15.69 -9.80
CA CYS A 11 21.10 -16.50 -8.89
C CYS A 11 19.62 -16.07 -8.88
N ALA A 12 18.72 -17.01 -9.15
CA ALA A 12 17.32 -16.88 -8.78
C ALA A 12 17.22 -16.99 -7.25
N VAL A 13 17.62 -15.91 -6.56
CA VAL A 13 17.25 -15.70 -5.16
C VAL A 13 15.80 -15.27 -5.21
N ALA A 14 14.89 -16.23 -5.15
CA ALA A 14 13.53 -15.95 -4.74
C ALA A 14 13.63 -15.44 -3.29
N VAL A 15 13.74 -14.11 -3.18
CA VAL A 15 13.69 -13.38 -1.93
C VAL A 15 12.39 -13.79 -1.28
N VAL A 16 12.47 -14.57 -0.20
CA VAL A 16 11.38 -14.67 0.75
C VAL A 16 11.27 -13.25 1.31
N ALA A 17 10.44 -12.44 0.67
CA ALA A 17 9.96 -11.21 1.25
C ALA A 17 9.10 -11.61 2.45
N VAL A 18 9.75 -11.93 3.56
CA VAL A 18 9.23 -11.54 4.86
C VAL A 18 9.15 -10.04 4.73
N SER A 19 7.98 -9.54 4.31
CA SER A 19 7.60 -8.16 4.47
C SER A 19 7.65 -7.91 5.97
N ALA A 20 8.84 -7.57 6.46
CA ALA A 20 8.97 -6.65 7.55
C ALA A 20 8.37 -5.34 7.04
N SER A 21 7.04 -5.31 6.91
CA SER A 21 6.33 -4.06 6.92
C SER A 21 6.84 -3.38 8.18
N PRO A 22 7.29 -2.12 8.12
CA PRO A 22 7.45 -1.36 9.34
C PRO A 22 6.19 -1.57 10.17
N VAL A 23 6.30 -1.57 11.50
CA VAL A 23 5.12 -1.52 12.37
C VAL A 23 4.41 -0.21 12.02
N GLN A 24 3.61 -0.24 10.96
CA GLN A 24 2.83 0.86 10.47
C GLN A 24 1.73 1.00 11.50
N SER A 25 1.60 2.21 12.02
CA SER A 25 0.44 2.54 12.84
C SER A 25 -0.82 2.18 12.06
N ASP A 26 -1.87 1.80 12.78
CA ASP A 26 -3.17 1.49 12.15
C ASP A 26 -3.67 2.69 11.32
N PHE A 27 -3.32 3.91 11.75
CA PHE A 27 -3.48 5.14 10.97
C PHE A 27 -2.77 5.10 9.61
N GLU A 28 -1.46 4.83 9.57
CA GLU A 28 -0.70 4.80 8.31
C GLU A 28 -1.20 3.69 7.37
N LYS A 29 -1.68 2.58 7.93
CA LYS A 29 -2.34 1.53 7.16
C LYS A 29 -3.62 2.06 6.52
N CYS A 30 -4.50 2.72 7.29
CA CYS A 30 -5.71 3.32 6.75
C CYS A 30 -5.41 4.34 5.63
N VAL A 31 -4.41 5.20 5.83
CA VAL A 31 -3.99 6.20 4.84
C VAL A 31 -3.54 5.52 3.54
N ALA A 32 -2.74 4.45 3.64
CA ALA A 32 -2.25 3.71 2.49
C ALA A 32 -3.38 2.98 1.74
N GLU A 33 -4.32 2.38 2.47
CA GLU A 33 -5.46 1.65 1.89
C GLU A 33 -6.45 2.58 1.17
N ASN A 34 -6.59 3.82 1.63
CA ASN A 34 -7.55 4.79 1.08
C ASN A 34 -6.92 5.87 0.19
N GLY A 35 -5.60 5.87 0.02
CA GLY A 35 -4.86 6.82 -0.83
C GLY A 35 -4.72 8.23 -0.23
N GLY A 36 -4.89 8.38 1.08
CA GLY A 36 -4.78 9.65 1.80
C GLY A 36 -5.43 9.63 3.18
N GLU A 37 -5.05 10.56 4.05
CA GLU A 37 -5.70 10.76 5.36
C GLU A 37 -7.15 11.22 5.19
N HIS A 38 -7.40 12.09 4.22
CA HIS A 38 -8.73 12.52 3.80
C HIS A 38 -9.02 11.96 2.41
N PHE A 39 -10.18 11.33 2.25
CA PHE A 39 -10.58 10.70 1.01
C PHE A 39 -12.10 10.76 0.82
N LYS A 40 -12.58 10.41 -0.37
CA LYS A 40 -14.01 10.25 -0.64
C LYS A 40 -14.39 8.79 -0.56
N PHE A 41 -15.52 8.48 0.07
CA PHE A 41 -16.00 7.10 0.13
C PHE A 41 -16.36 6.60 -1.28
N GLN A 42 -15.66 5.57 -1.73
CA GLN A 42 -15.86 4.99 -3.06
C GLN A 42 -16.86 3.82 -3.08
N GLY A 43 -17.38 3.43 -1.91
CA GLY A 43 -18.38 2.37 -1.83
C GLY A 43 -19.75 2.80 -2.39
N GLU A 44 -20.62 1.83 -2.58
CA GLU A 44 -22.00 2.05 -3.01
C GLU A 44 -22.91 2.41 -1.82
N GLY A 45 -23.95 3.19 -2.07
CA GLY A 45 -24.96 3.58 -1.07
C GLY A 45 -25.06 5.08 -0.83
N ASN A 46 -25.81 5.48 0.21
CA ASN A 46 -26.14 6.89 0.49
C ASN A 46 -24.92 7.74 0.89
N CYS A 47 -23.79 7.11 1.19
CA CYS A 47 -22.52 7.76 1.53
C CYS A 47 -21.57 7.90 0.34
N HIS A 48 -21.98 7.54 -0.88
CA HIS A 48 -21.08 7.60 -2.04
C HIS A 48 -20.58 9.04 -2.26
N GLY A 49 -19.25 9.19 -2.31
CA GLY A 49 -18.60 10.49 -2.46
C GLY A 49 -18.55 11.34 -1.18
N ALA A 50 -19.04 10.83 -0.05
CA ALA A 50 -18.95 11.49 1.25
C ALA A 50 -17.48 11.73 1.64
N PRO A 51 -17.15 12.88 2.24
CA PRO A 51 -15.82 13.12 2.79
C PRO A 51 -15.60 12.22 4.00
N CYS A 52 -14.47 11.53 4.01
CA CYS A 52 -14.03 10.64 5.07
C CYS A 52 -12.61 10.97 5.52
N GLN A 53 -12.26 10.53 6.72
CA GLN A 53 -10.91 10.64 7.26
C GLN A 53 -10.50 9.38 8.03
N CYS A 54 -9.21 9.07 7.99
CA CYS A 54 -8.60 8.05 8.83
C CYS A 54 -8.51 8.52 10.29
N LEU A 55 -8.84 7.63 11.21
CA LEU A 55 -8.68 7.81 12.65
C LEU A 55 -7.37 7.18 13.12
N HIS A 56 -6.89 7.61 14.28
CA HIS A 56 -5.58 7.18 14.80
C HIS A 56 -5.52 5.68 15.13
N ASP A 57 -6.67 5.06 15.42
CA ASP A 57 -6.86 3.63 15.65
C ASP A 57 -7.02 2.83 14.33
N GLY A 58 -6.85 3.47 13.18
CA GLY A 58 -7.05 2.89 11.84
C GLY A 58 -8.50 2.80 11.39
N GLY A 59 -9.44 3.32 12.19
CA GLY A 59 -10.82 3.46 11.79
C GLY A 59 -11.02 4.51 10.70
N VAL A 60 -12.22 4.53 10.13
CA VAL A 60 -12.66 5.55 9.17
C VAL A 60 -13.92 6.21 9.72
N THR A 61 -13.96 7.54 9.69
CA THR A 61 -15.20 8.30 9.92
C THR A 61 -15.57 9.07 8.65
N CYS A 62 -16.86 9.07 8.31
CA CYS A 62 -17.39 9.69 7.10
C CYS A 62 -18.58 10.59 7.45
N THR A 63 -18.70 11.72 6.76
CA THR A 63 -19.90 12.58 6.85
C THR A 63 -20.85 12.26 5.71
N CYS A 64 -21.78 11.34 5.98
CA CYS A 64 -22.98 11.14 5.19
C CYS A 64 -24.14 11.96 5.79
#